data_AF-A0A498D8E1-F1
#
_entry.id   AF-A0A498D8E1-F1
#
_cell.length_a   1.000
_cell.length_b   1.000
_cell.length_c   1.000
_cell.angle_alpha   90.00
_cell.angle_beta   90.00
_cell.angle_gamma   90.00
#
_symmetry.space_group_name_H-M   'P 1'
#
loop_
_entity.id
_entity.type
_entity.pdbx_description
1 polymer ?
#
loop_
_entity_poly.entity_id
_entity_poly.type
_entity_poly.pdbx_seq_one_letter_code
_entity_poly.pdbx_strand_id
1 'polypeptide(L)' 'MKKIDNNKLDIIISKLENLDYGSLNITVHDGEITQIDITEKKRFALPKTTKLRKS' A
#
# COMPACT_ATOMS: atom_id res chain seq x y z
N MET A 1 -1.44 8.73 -29.27
CA MET A 1 -0.93 8.28 -27.96
C MET A 1 -2.00 8.57 -26.93
N LYS A 2 -2.54 7.56 -26.24
CA LYS A 2 -3.46 7.78 -25.12
C LYS A 2 -2.69 8.55 -24.04
N LYS A 3 -3.22 9.69 -23.63
CA LYS A 3 -2.59 10.59 -22.67
C LYS A 3 -2.73 9.90 -21.31
N ILE A 4 -1.61 9.44 -20.74
CA ILE A 4 -1.62 8.94 -19.37
C ILE A 4 -2.05 10.11 -18.49
N ASP A 5 -3.09 9.88 -17.71
CA ASP A 5 -3.70 10.92 -16.89
C ASP A 5 -2.78 11.20 -15.69
N ASN A 6 -1.96 12.24 -15.79
CA ASN A 6 -0.91 12.54 -14.81
C ASN A 6 -1.45 12.62 -13.38
N ASN A 7 -2.71 13.05 -13.20
CA ASN A 7 -3.38 13.06 -11.89
C ASN A 7 -3.45 11.67 -11.23
N LYS A 8 -3.67 10.60 -12.01
CA LYS A 8 -3.74 9.23 -11.47
C LYS A 8 -2.37 8.74 -11.02
N LEU A 9 -1.31 9.14 -11.73
CA LEU A 9 0.06 8.81 -11.36
C LEU A 9 0.47 9.54 -10.07
N ASP A 10 0.13 10.81 -9.93
CA ASP A 10 0.43 11.58 -8.72
C ASP A 10 -0.26 10.97 -7.48
N ILE A 11 -1.50 10.48 -7.64
CA ILE A 11 -2.20 9.74 -6.58
C ILE A 11 -1.45 8.46 -6.23
N ILE A 12 -1.03 7.68 -7.22
CA ILE A 12 -0.27 6.42 -6.98
C ILE A 12 1.01 6.71 -6.20
N ILE A 13 1.78 7.70 -6.64
CA ILE A 13 3.05 8.09 -6.00
C ILE A 13 2.79 8.52 -4.57
N SER A 14 1.87 9.47 -4.35
CA SER A 14 1.53 9.96 -3.01
C SER A 14 1.08 8.84 -2.07
N LYS A 15 0.34 7.85 -2.57
CA LYS A 15 -0.12 6.72 -1.76
C LYS A 15 0.99 5.74 -1.43
N LEU A 16 1.94 5.51 -2.33
CA LEU A 16 3.11 4.67 -2.05
C LEU A 16 4.06 5.34 -1.05
N GLU A 17 4.23 6.66 -1.10
CA GLU A 17 5.09 7.40 -0.16
C GLU A 17 4.61 7.30 1.29
N ASN A 18 3.29 7.18 1.50
CA ASN A 18 2.68 7.13 2.83
C ASN A 18 2.36 5.69 3.28
N LEU A 19 2.67 4.66 2.49
CA LEU A 19 2.34 3.28 2.78
C LEU A 19 3.46 2.59 3.55
N ASP A 20 3.38 2.57 4.88
CA ASP A 20 4.37 1.88 5.72
C ASP A 20 4.41 0.36 5.46
N TYR A 21 3.23 -0.27 5.37
CA TYR A 21 3.07 -1.70 5.11
C TYR A 21 1.75 -1.93 4.40
N GLY A 22 1.78 -2.67 3.29
CA GLY A 22 0.56 -2.92 2.53
C GLY A 22 0.80 -3.37 1.11
N SER A 23 -0.21 -3.13 0.27
CA SER A 23 -0.14 -3.37 -1.17
C SER A 23 -0.99 -2.35 -1.93
N LEU A 24 -0.51 -1.94 -3.09
CA LEU A 24 -1.24 -1.18 -4.09
C LEU A 24 -1.55 -2.10 -5.27
N ASN A 25 -2.82 -2.22 -5.65
CA ASN A 25 -3.24 -2.94 -6.85
C ASN A 25 -3.81 -1.93 -7.86
N ILE A 26 -3.34 -2.02 -9.11
CA ILE A 26 -3.78 -1.14 -10.19
C ILE A 26 -4.37 -2.01 -11.28
N THR A 27 -5.62 -1.71 -11.66
CA THR A 27 -6.28 -2.39 -12.76
C THR A 27 -6.23 -1.49 -14.00
N VAL A 28 -5.74 -2.05 -15.10
CA VAL A 28 -5.62 -1.36 -16.39
C VAL A 28 -6.49 -2.08 -17.41
N HIS A 29 -7.36 -1.32 -18.07
CA HIS A 29 -8.14 -1.79 -19.22
C HIS A 29 -7.96 -0.80 -20.37
N ASP A 30 -7.79 -1.32 -21.58
CA ASP A 30 -7.61 -0.52 -22.81
C ASP A 30 -6.48 0.53 -22.72
N GLY A 31 -5.42 0.22 -21.97
CA GLY A 31 -4.28 1.13 -21.77
C GLY A 31 -4.57 2.31 -20.84
N GLU A 32 -5.68 2.28 -20.10
CA GLU A 32 -6.04 3.28 -19.10
C GLU A 32 -6.22 2.63 -17.73
N ILE A 33 -5.77 3.34 -16.70
CA ILE A 33 -6.00 2.94 -15.32
C ILE A 33 -7.48 3.16 -15.01
N THR A 34 -8.20 2.07 -14.71
CA THR A 34 -9.62 2.10 -14.37
C THR A 34 -9.85 1.99 -12.87
N GLN A 35 -8.95 1.34 -12.14
CA GLN A 35 -9.08 1.14 -10.69
C GLN A 35 -7.72 1.22 -9.99
N ILE A 36 -7.76 1.70 -8.74
CA ILE A 36 -6.62 1.78 -7.83
C ILE A 36 -7.12 1.35 -6.46
N ASP A 37 -6.64 0.20 -5.97
CA ASP A 37 -6.98 -0.33 -4.66
C ASP A 37 -5.75 -0.32 -3.75
N ILE A 38 -5.89 0.27 -2.55
CA ILE A 38 -4.83 0.37 -1.56
C ILE A 38 -5.23 -0.43 -0.34
N THR A 39 -4.36 -1.32 0.09
CA THR A 39 -4.53 -2.10 1.31
C THR A 39 -3.40 -1.77 2.28
N GLU A 40 -3.74 -1.11 3.38
CA GLU A 40 -2.82 -0.85 4.48
C GLU A 40 -2.84 -2.01 5.48
N LYS A 41 -1.67 -2.43 5.95
CA LYS A 41 -1.50 -3.54 6.89
C LYS A 41 -0.79 -3.04 8.14
N LYS A 42 -1.53 -2.86 9.23
CA LYS A 42 -0.92 -2.52 10.52
C LYS A 42 -0.49 -3.78 11.25
N ARG A 43 0.82 -3.92 11.52
CA ARG A 43 1.32 -4.97 12.42
C ARG A 43 1.19 -4.49 13.86
N PHE A 44 0.36 -5.17 14.64
CA PHE A 44 0.36 -5.01 16.09
C PHE A 44 1.48 -5.90 16.63
N ALA A 45 2.48 -5.29 17.26
CA ALA A 45 3.52 -6.04 17.93
C ALA A 45 2.86 -6.96 18.97
N LEU A 46 3.17 -8.25 18.91
CA LEU A 46 2.79 -9.16 19.99
C LEU A 46 3.46 -8.64 21.28
N PRO A 47 2.72 -8.49 22.39
CA PRO A 47 3.34 -8.11 23.65
C PRO A 47 4.46 -9.12 23.93
N LYS A 48 5.70 -8.61 24.07
CA LYS A 48 6.84 -9.45 24.43
C LYS A 48 6.46 -10.16 25.72
N THR A 49 6.19 -11.46 25.64
CA THR A 49 6.12 -12.29 26.84
C THR A 49 7.55 -12.37 27.33
N THR A 50 7.93 -11.43 28.20
CA THR A 50 9.13 -11.53 29.01
C THR A 50 8.91 -12.77 29.86
N LYS A 51 9.34 -13.94 29.35
CA LYS A 51 9.40 -15.16 30.14
C LYS A 51 10.31 -14.85 31.31
N LEU A 52 9.68 -14.63 32.45
CA LEU A 52 10.24 -14.68 33.78
C LEU A 52 10.87 -16.08 33.97
N ARG A 53 12.05 -16.31 33.39
CA ARG A 53 12.91 -17.42 33.79
C ARG A 53 13.71 -16.94 34.99
N LYS A 54 13.07 -17.01 36.17
CA LYS A 54 13.80 -17.15 37.42
C LYS A 54 14.21 -18.62 37.50
N SER A 55 15.51 -18.90 37.42
CA SER A 55 16.12 -20.15 37.92
C SER A 55 17.15 -19.76 38.96
#